data_AF-A0A3M1FJ32-F1
#
_entry.id   AF-A0A3M1FJ32-F1
#
_cell.length_a   1.000
_cell.length_b   1.000
_cell.length_c   1.000
_cell.angle_alpha   90.00
_cell.angle_beta   90.00
_cell.angle_gamma   90.00
#
_symmetry.space_group_name_H-M   'P 1'
#
loop_
_entity.id
_entity.type
_entity.pdbx_description
1 polymer ?
#
loop_
_entity_poly.entity_id
_entity_poly.type
_entity_poly.pdbx_seq_one_letter_code
_entity_poly.pdbx_strand_id
1 'polypeptide(L)'
;KPLDEDGRKRLIETWLERYRKDLPKEIKSRLIRADQSKTPLFLRVVLDELRVSSKHEALEHDLNAFLQTNDLVELFARVLQNVEGDQAHGGALAREALSLIFASRMGLEETELRELLGETNARHLAFLFARMAEYLTRVDGRYGFLHDALRQAVAKRYSLEGETLAALHRRLANYFEDFPLGQRQLDEYPWHLSRLEEWERLRQWLGRLDVFREFHGRDQSQFEFSVYWQWLEGSLPMQNSLMMLEGYKNELSSLDDADRRQTIVMFTNFCNQLLQGMQVDSGSLAKAGRLLEKDEPEVVATQYVRPRWLQDRDDLDRAAKLFWEILKQIKGGRDPAVATGMDNLAYVFLYQGRLEAAEEWFQ
;
A
#
# COMPACT_ATOMS: atom_id res chain seq x y z
N LYS A 1 26.29 10.42 -8.02
CA LYS A 1 27.31 11.42 -8.41
C LYS A 1 27.64 11.22 -9.89
N PRO A 2 27.82 12.29 -10.68
CA PRO A 2 28.28 12.19 -12.06
C PRO A 2 29.62 11.47 -12.17
N LEU A 3 29.82 10.70 -13.25
CA LEU A 3 31.08 10.02 -13.55
C LEU A 3 32.02 10.93 -14.34
N ASP A 4 33.28 10.98 -13.92
CA ASP A 4 34.40 11.44 -14.73
C ASP A 4 34.72 10.43 -15.85
N GLU A 5 35.63 10.77 -16.76
CA GLU A 5 35.96 9.90 -17.90
C GLU A 5 36.56 8.56 -17.45
N ASP A 6 37.42 8.57 -16.44
CA ASP A 6 38.00 7.35 -15.87
C ASP A 6 36.93 6.47 -15.20
N GLY A 7 35.97 7.07 -14.50
CA GLY A 7 34.81 6.39 -13.93
C GLY A 7 33.92 5.76 -14.98
N ARG A 8 33.69 6.46 -16.11
CA ARG A 8 32.95 5.89 -17.26
C ARG A 8 33.70 4.70 -17.86
N LYS A 9 35.00 4.83 -18.08
CA LYS A 9 35.84 3.76 -18.62
C LYS A 9 35.80 2.50 -17.74
N ARG A 10 36.03 2.66 -16.43
CA ARG A 10 35.95 1.55 -15.47
C ARG A 10 34.59 0.89 -15.46
N LEU A 11 33.51 1.66 -15.50
CA LEU A 11 32.14 1.13 -15.53
C LEU A 11 31.89 0.32 -16.81
N ILE A 12 32.27 0.84 -17.98
CA ILE A 12 32.13 0.14 -19.27
C ILE A 12 32.87 -1.21 -19.23
N GLU A 13 34.14 -1.22 -18.81
CA GLU A 13 34.97 -2.43 -18.77
C GLU A 13 34.39 -3.46 -17.79
N THR A 14 34.11 -3.05 -16.55
CA THR A 14 33.58 -3.94 -15.49
C THR A 14 32.21 -4.52 -15.88
N TRP A 15 31.35 -3.70 -16.50
CA TRP A 15 30.01 -4.13 -16.88
C TRP A 15 30.04 -5.14 -18.02
N LEU A 16 30.80 -4.87 -19.08
CA LEU A 16 30.89 -5.77 -20.24
C LEU A 16 31.59 -7.10 -19.90
N GLU A 17 32.58 -7.07 -19.00
CA GLU A 17 33.27 -8.27 -18.51
C GLU A 17 32.30 -9.25 -17.82
N ARG A 18 31.32 -8.75 -17.05
CA ARG A 18 30.28 -9.57 -16.39
C ARG A 18 29.55 -10.49 -17.38
N TYR A 19 29.41 -10.06 -18.64
CA TYR A 19 28.73 -10.81 -19.68
C TYR A 19 29.68 -11.40 -20.73
N ARG A 20 31.00 -11.30 -20.52
CA ARG A 20 32.05 -11.76 -21.46
C ARG A 20 31.86 -11.18 -22.87
N LYS A 21 31.49 -9.90 -22.94
CA LYS A 21 31.30 -9.16 -24.18
C LYS A 21 32.29 -8.00 -24.23
N ASP A 22 32.52 -7.46 -25.42
CA ASP A 22 33.26 -6.21 -25.60
C ASP A 22 32.60 -5.39 -26.72
N LEU A 23 32.82 -4.08 -26.70
CA LEU A 23 32.37 -3.14 -27.72
C LEU A 23 33.56 -2.62 -28.54
N PRO A 24 33.36 -2.23 -29.81
CA PRO A 24 34.39 -1.58 -30.61
C PRO A 24 35.00 -0.36 -29.90
N LYS A 25 36.29 -0.09 -30.14
CA LYS A 25 37.02 1.01 -29.46
C LYS A 25 36.39 2.37 -29.74
N GLU A 26 35.82 2.52 -30.93
CA GLU A 26 35.15 3.72 -31.42
C GLU A 26 33.87 3.99 -30.61
N ILE A 27 33.03 2.96 -30.43
CA ILE A 27 31.82 3.00 -29.60
C ILE A 27 32.16 3.34 -28.15
N LYS A 28 33.17 2.67 -27.57
CA LYS A 28 33.63 2.95 -26.20
C LYS A 28 34.10 4.39 -26.03
N SER A 29 34.89 4.89 -26.98
CA SER A 29 35.40 6.27 -26.96
C SER A 29 34.28 7.30 -27.04
N ARG A 30 33.25 7.05 -27.85
CA ARG A 30 32.07 7.91 -27.95
C ARG A 30 31.24 7.92 -26.66
N LEU A 31 31.01 6.74 -26.06
CA LEU A 31 30.33 6.62 -24.77
C LEU A 31 31.05 7.37 -23.66
N ILE A 32 32.39 7.27 -23.60
CA ILE A 32 33.20 7.98 -22.60
C ILE A 32 33.05 9.50 -22.76
N ARG A 33 33.06 10.02 -23.99
CA ARG A 33 32.99 11.48 -24.25
C ARG A 33 31.59 12.08 -24.17
N ALA A 34 30.55 11.27 -24.34
CA ALA A 34 29.17 11.75 -24.31
C ALA A 34 28.81 12.35 -22.94
N ASP A 35 28.15 13.51 -22.96
CA ASP A 35 27.80 14.23 -21.73
C ASP A 35 26.79 13.45 -20.89
N GLN A 36 25.81 12.79 -21.54
CA GLN A 36 24.79 11.99 -20.87
C GLN A 36 25.39 10.80 -20.11
N SER A 37 26.52 10.26 -20.55
CA SER A 37 27.24 9.17 -19.89
C SER A 37 27.86 9.57 -18.54
N LYS A 38 27.82 10.86 -18.17
CA LYS A 38 28.04 11.31 -16.79
C LYS A 38 27.08 10.62 -15.82
N THR A 39 25.87 10.28 -16.26
CA THR A 39 24.87 9.61 -15.43
C THR A 39 25.11 8.10 -15.43
N PRO A 40 25.45 7.47 -14.29
CA PRO A 40 25.73 6.03 -14.24
C PRO A 40 24.59 5.16 -14.78
N LEU A 41 23.33 5.54 -14.50
CA LEU A 41 22.16 4.80 -14.97
C LEU A 41 22.02 4.87 -16.49
N PHE A 42 22.20 6.06 -17.09
CA PHE A 42 22.20 6.22 -18.55
C PHE A 42 23.22 5.28 -19.19
N LEU A 43 24.46 5.32 -18.69
CA LEU A 43 25.54 4.50 -19.22
C LEU A 43 25.25 3.00 -19.08
N ARG A 44 24.73 2.56 -17.94
CA ARG A 44 24.35 1.15 -17.73
C ARG A 44 23.25 0.68 -18.69
N VAL A 45 22.21 1.48 -18.89
CA VAL A 45 21.11 1.14 -19.80
C VAL A 45 21.63 1.03 -21.24
N VAL A 46 22.40 2.01 -21.71
CA VAL A 46 22.95 1.96 -23.07
C VAL A 46 23.89 0.76 -23.26
N LEU A 47 24.71 0.44 -22.27
CA LEU A 47 25.58 -0.73 -22.33
C LEU A 47 24.80 -2.05 -22.38
N ASP A 48 23.70 -2.17 -21.63
CA ASP A 48 22.88 -3.38 -21.68
C ASP A 48 22.19 -3.54 -23.04
N GLU A 49 21.66 -2.45 -23.61
CA GLU A 49 21.06 -2.47 -24.95
C GLU A 49 22.07 -2.80 -26.05
N LEU A 50 23.24 -2.16 -26.06
CA LEU A 50 24.28 -2.41 -27.06
C LEU A 50 24.86 -3.83 -26.95
N ARG A 51 24.89 -4.41 -25.75
CA ARG A 51 25.35 -5.78 -25.53
C ARG A 51 24.39 -6.82 -26.12
N VAL A 52 23.09 -6.54 -26.06
CA VAL A 52 22.03 -7.43 -26.59
C VAL A 52 21.95 -7.30 -28.12
N SER A 53 22.15 -6.11 -28.67
CA SER A 53 22.22 -5.89 -30.13
C SER A 53 23.37 -6.69 -30.75
N SER A 54 23.03 -7.82 -31.38
CA SER A 54 24.01 -8.82 -31.83
C SER A 54 24.66 -8.50 -33.19
N LYS A 55 24.26 -7.40 -33.83
CA LYS A 55 24.74 -7.02 -35.17
C LYS A 55 25.70 -5.84 -35.05
N HIS A 56 26.98 -6.08 -35.28
CA HIS A 56 28.03 -5.05 -35.25
C HIS A 56 27.71 -3.84 -36.13
N GLU A 57 27.02 -4.06 -37.26
CA GLU A 57 26.61 -3.03 -38.23
C GLU A 57 25.56 -2.05 -37.68
N ALA A 58 24.75 -2.47 -36.69
CA ALA A 58 23.69 -1.65 -36.10
C ALA A 58 24.16 -0.85 -34.87
N LEU A 59 25.29 -1.22 -34.24
CA LEU A 59 25.74 -0.62 -32.97
C LEU A 59 25.95 0.89 -33.05
N GLU A 60 26.45 1.43 -34.17
CA GLU A 60 26.60 2.87 -34.33
C GLU A 60 25.27 3.60 -34.46
N HIS A 61 24.33 2.99 -35.18
CA HIS A 61 22.98 3.53 -35.34
C HIS A 61 22.25 3.53 -33.99
N ASP A 62 22.32 2.41 -33.25
CA ASP A 62 21.71 2.25 -31.93
C ASP A 62 22.32 3.23 -30.91
N LEU A 63 23.66 3.38 -30.89
CA LEU A 63 24.32 4.36 -30.04
C LEU A 63 23.88 5.79 -30.36
N ASN A 64 23.80 6.16 -31.64
CA ASN A 64 23.33 7.49 -32.05
C ASN A 64 21.90 7.74 -31.55
N ALA A 65 21.04 6.76 -31.71
CA ALA A 65 19.67 6.78 -31.22
C ALA A 65 19.61 7.05 -29.71
N PHE A 66 20.37 6.32 -28.89
CA PHE A 66 20.38 6.53 -27.45
C PHE A 66 20.97 7.87 -27.02
N LEU A 67 22.06 8.32 -27.65
CA LEU A 67 22.69 9.61 -27.35
C LEU A 67 21.82 10.82 -27.73
N GLN A 68 20.78 10.64 -28.54
CA GLN A 68 19.82 11.70 -28.88
C GLN A 68 18.66 11.84 -27.88
N THR A 69 18.59 11.01 -26.85
CA THR A 69 17.54 11.11 -25.82
C THR A 69 17.82 12.25 -24.86
N ASN A 70 16.77 12.99 -24.49
CA ASN A 70 16.86 14.16 -23.62
C ASN A 70 16.94 13.79 -22.14
N ASP A 71 16.31 12.68 -21.77
CA ASP A 71 16.24 12.21 -20.38
C ASP A 71 16.17 10.68 -20.29
N LEU A 72 16.14 10.16 -19.06
CA LEU A 72 16.04 8.73 -18.79
C LEU A 72 14.68 8.14 -19.22
N VAL A 73 13.61 8.93 -19.27
CA VAL A 73 12.28 8.45 -19.68
C VAL A 73 12.27 8.19 -21.18
N GLU A 74 12.83 9.08 -21.99
CA GLU A 74 13.02 8.87 -23.43
C GLU A 74 14.00 7.72 -23.71
N LEU A 75 15.05 7.58 -22.90
CA LEU A 75 15.97 6.44 -22.98
C LEU A 75 15.23 5.11 -22.77
N PHE A 76 14.47 4.99 -21.69
CA PHE A 76 13.68 3.78 -21.44
C PHE A 76 12.56 3.59 -22.46
N ALA A 77 11.98 4.64 -23.02
CA ALA A 77 11.01 4.51 -24.11
C ALA A 77 11.62 3.84 -25.36
N ARG A 78 12.91 4.08 -25.65
CA ARG A 78 13.65 3.35 -26.69
C ARG A 78 13.94 1.90 -26.31
N VAL A 79 14.31 1.63 -25.05
CA VAL A 79 14.47 0.25 -24.55
C VAL A 79 13.17 -0.54 -24.76
N LEU A 80 12.03 0.02 -24.36
CA LEU A 80 10.72 -0.61 -24.54
C LEU A 80 10.41 -0.88 -26.02
N GLN A 81 10.73 0.07 -26.91
CA GLN A 81 10.58 -0.13 -28.36
C GLN A 81 11.40 -1.32 -28.86
N ASN A 82 12.65 -1.49 -28.39
CA ASN A 82 13.50 -2.62 -28.76
C ASN A 82 12.94 -3.95 -28.24
N VAL A 83 12.48 -3.97 -26.98
CA VAL A 83 11.90 -5.15 -26.35
C VAL A 83 10.63 -5.58 -27.09
N GLU A 84 9.75 -4.64 -27.43
CA GLU A 84 8.55 -4.90 -28.22
C GLU A 84 8.87 -5.39 -29.64
N GLY A 85 9.95 -4.91 -30.24
CA GLY A 85 10.40 -5.36 -31.57
C GLY A 85 10.79 -6.85 -31.60
N ASP A 86 11.18 -7.42 -30.46
CA ASP A 86 11.61 -8.83 -30.36
C ASP A 86 10.42 -9.78 -30.17
N GLN A 87 9.64 -9.94 -31.25
CA GLN A 87 8.46 -10.81 -31.26
C GLN A 87 8.77 -12.27 -30.94
N ALA A 88 9.98 -12.74 -31.23
CA ALA A 88 10.40 -14.12 -30.94
C ALA A 88 10.64 -14.38 -29.44
N HIS A 89 10.91 -13.33 -28.65
CA HIS A 89 11.26 -13.43 -27.24
C HIS A 89 10.29 -12.66 -26.33
N GLY A 90 9.01 -12.65 -26.71
CA GLY A 90 7.93 -12.13 -25.85
C GLY A 90 7.66 -10.63 -25.98
N GLY A 91 8.21 -9.96 -27.00
CA GLY A 91 7.94 -8.56 -27.29
C GLY A 91 6.44 -8.25 -27.48
N ALA A 92 5.67 -9.19 -28.00
CA ALA A 92 4.20 -9.08 -28.11
C ALA A 92 3.51 -8.89 -26.76
N LEU A 93 4.05 -9.46 -25.67
CA LEU A 93 3.48 -9.42 -24.33
C LEU A 93 4.02 -8.26 -23.48
N ALA A 94 5.10 -7.61 -23.92
CA ALA A 94 5.78 -6.57 -23.14
C ALA A 94 4.81 -5.49 -22.68
N ARG A 95 3.96 -5.00 -23.60
CA ARG A 95 2.95 -4.00 -23.30
C ARG A 95 2.00 -4.46 -22.20
N GLU A 96 1.38 -5.62 -22.35
CA GLU A 96 0.36 -6.08 -21.41
C GLU A 96 0.97 -6.42 -20.03
N ALA A 97 2.08 -7.16 -20.00
CA ALA A 97 2.75 -7.54 -18.76
C ALA A 97 3.23 -6.33 -17.96
N LEU A 98 3.90 -5.37 -18.61
CA LEU A 98 4.40 -4.17 -17.94
C LEU A 98 3.27 -3.22 -17.53
N SER A 99 2.15 -3.20 -18.26
CA SER A 99 0.95 -2.44 -17.88
C SER A 99 0.29 -3.02 -16.62
N LEU A 100 0.20 -4.35 -16.51
CA LEU A 100 -0.30 -5.02 -15.31
C LEU A 100 0.61 -4.77 -14.10
N ILE A 101 1.94 -4.90 -14.28
CA ILE A 101 2.91 -4.57 -13.22
C ILE A 101 2.78 -3.10 -12.80
N PHE A 102 2.58 -2.18 -13.74
CA PHE A 102 2.38 -0.76 -13.45
C PHE A 102 1.14 -0.47 -12.59
N ALA A 103 0.04 -1.16 -12.86
CA ALA A 103 -1.22 -0.97 -12.17
C ALA A 103 -1.26 -1.67 -10.79
N SER A 104 -0.49 -2.73 -10.61
CA SER A 104 -0.38 -3.47 -9.33
C SER A 104 0.17 -2.58 -8.21
N ARG A 105 -0.24 -2.86 -6.97
CA ARG A 105 0.24 -2.14 -5.79
C ARG A 105 1.60 -2.68 -5.33
N MET A 106 1.71 -4.00 -5.22
CA MET A 106 2.86 -4.68 -4.61
C MET A 106 3.66 -5.50 -5.63
N GLY A 107 3.48 -5.22 -6.93
CA GLY A 107 4.03 -6.04 -8.00
C GLY A 107 3.19 -7.30 -8.25
N LEU A 108 3.57 -8.06 -9.27
CA LEU A 108 2.87 -9.30 -9.64
C LEU A 108 3.85 -10.48 -9.71
N GLU A 109 3.41 -11.64 -9.25
CA GLU A 109 4.12 -12.89 -9.41
C GLU A 109 4.06 -13.38 -10.87
N GLU A 110 5.00 -14.26 -11.24
CA GLU A 110 5.02 -14.86 -12.57
C GLU A 110 3.78 -15.70 -12.86
N THR A 111 3.29 -16.41 -11.83
CA THR A 111 2.06 -17.21 -11.85
C THR A 111 0.85 -16.33 -12.13
N GLU A 112 0.71 -15.21 -11.41
CA GLU A 112 -0.39 -14.27 -11.60
C GLU A 112 -0.39 -13.66 -13.01
N LEU A 113 0.79 -13.30 -13.52
CA LEU A 113 0.93 -12.80 -14.89
C LEU A 113 0.59 -13.86 -15.94
N ARG A 114 0.88 -15.13 -15.69
CA ARG A 114 0.48 -16.24 -16.58
C ARG A 114 -1.02 -16.48 -16.54
N GLU A 115 -1.64 -16.44 -15.37
CA GLU A 115 -3.09 -16.61 -15.23
C GLU A 115 -3.83 -15.44 -15.90
N LEU A 116 -3.34 -14.22 -15.74
CA LEU A 116 -3.90 -13.03 -16.37
C LEU A 116 -3.71 -13.05 -17.89
N LEU A 117 -2.51 -13.35 -18.39
CA LEU A 117 -2.14 -13.22 -19.82
C LEU A 117 -2.33 -14.52 -20.62
N GLY A 118 -2.67 -15.62 -19.95
CA GLY A 118 -2.87 -16.95 -20.54
C GLY A 118 -1.65 -17.88 -20.39
N GLU A 119 -1.91 -19.12 -19.98
CA GLU A 119 -0.87 -20.13 -19.71
C GLU A 119 0.02 -20.48 -20.91
N THR A 120 -0.51 -20.35 -22.13
CA THR A 120 0.25 -20.55 -23.37
C THR A 120 1.40 -19.55 -23.55
N ASN A 121 1.38 -18.44 -22.80
CA ASN A 121 2.36 -17.37 -22.86
C ASN A 121 3.52 -17.53 -21.86
N ALA A 122 3.54 -18.57 -21.03
CA ALA A 122 4.56 -18.76 -19.99
C ALA A 122 6.01 -18.65 -20.50
N ARG A 123 6.31 -19.28 -21.64
CA ARG A 123 7.66 -19.22 -22.24
C ARG A 123 8.03 -17.80 -22.70
N HIS A 124 7.09 -17.08 -23.30
CA HIS A 124 7.31 -15.72 -23.77
C HIS A 124 7.47 -14.74 -22.58
N LEU A 125 6.74 -14.95 -21.48
CA LEU A 125 6.91 -14.19 -20.25
C LEU A 125 8.30 -14.43 -19.63
N ALA A 126 8.75 -15.67 -19.56
CA ALA A 126 10.10 -15.98 -19.08
C ALA A 126 11.19 -15.29 -19.90
N PHE A 127 11.06 -15.25 -21.24
CA PHE A 127 11.98 -14.51 -22.10
C PHE A 127 11.92 -13.00 -21.88
N LEU A 128 10.72 -12.43 -21.75
CA LEU A 128 10.53 -11.02 -21.43
C LEU A 128 11.20 -10.64 -20.11
N PHE A 129 11.00 -11.41 -19.04
CA PHE A 129 11.61 -11.12 -17.74
C PHE A 129 13.13 -11.30 -17.77
N ALA A 130 13.65 -12.28 -18.51
CA ALA A 130 15.09 -12.40 -18.72
C ALA A 130 15.67 -11.19 -19.46
N ARG A 131 14.95 -10.67 -20.47
CA ARG A 131 15.33 -9.47 -21.23
C ARG A 131 15.28 -8.19 -20.39
N MET A 132 14.37 -8.13 -19.42
CA MET A 132 14.12 -6.99 -18.55
C MET A 132 14.77 -7.12 -17.15
N ALA A 133 15.57 -8.16 -16.92
CA ALA A 133 16.07 -8.52 -15.59
C ALA A 133 16.90 -7.43 -14.90
N GLU A 134 17.63 -6.61 -15.67
CA GLU A 134 18.42 -5.50 -15.13
C GLU A 134 17.58 -4.24 -14.82
N TYR A 135 16.29 -4.26 -15.18
CA TYR A 135 15.38 -3.11 -15.05
C TYR A 135 14.18 -3.37 -14.13
N LEU A 136 13.91 -4.62 -13.78
CA LEU A 136 12.84 -5.03 -12.87
C LEU A 136 13.39 -5.44 -11.51
N THR A 137 12.63 -5.15 -10.45
CA THR A 137 12.87 -5.73 -9.12
C THR A 137 12.14 -7.04 -8.99
N ARG A 138 12.68 -7.94 -8.16
CA ARG A 138 11.97 -9.13 -7.69
C ARG A 138 12.02 -9.19 -6.17
N VAL A 139 10.96 -8.77 -5.52
CA VAL A 139 10.81 -8.77 -4.05
C VAL A 139 9.73 -9.77 -3.69
N ASP A 140 10.04 -10.74 -2.84
CA ASP A 140 9.13 -11.83 -2.46
C ASP A 140 8.48 -12.53 -3.67
N GLY A 141 9.25 -12.70 -4.74
CA GLY A 141 8.78 -13.33 -5.98
C GLY A 141 8.02 -12.41 -6.94
N ARG A 142 7.67 -11.19 -6.53
CA ARG A 142 6.86 -10.22 -7.30
C ARG A 142 7.72 -9.28 -8.14
N TYR A 143 7.34 -9.12 -9.40
CA TYR A 143 7.97 -8.18 -10.33
C TYR A 143 7.47 -6.76 -10.12
N GLY A 144 8.42 -5.82 -10.05
CA GLY A 144 8.16 -4.37 -9.98
C GLY A 144 9.21 -3.60 -10.80
N PHE A 145 9.12 -2.27 -10.82
CA PHE A 145 10.08 -1.43 -11.53
C PHE A 145 11.25 -1.04 -10.62
N LEU A 146 12.49 -1.26 -11.08
CA LEU A 146 13.69 -0.85 -10.34
C LEU A 146 13.88 0.66 -10.31
N HIS A 147 13.47 1.34 -11.38
CA HIS A 147 13.66 2.78 -11.53
C HIS A 147 12.36 3.45 -11.95
N ASP A 148 12.03 4.56 -11.27
CA ASP A 148 10.83 5.34 -11.57
C ASP A 148 10.83 5.89 -13.01
N ALA A 149 12.00 6.17 -13.60
CA ALA A 149 12.10 6.57 -15.00
C ALA A 149 11.56 5.50 -15.98
N LEU A 150 11.77 4.20 -15.70
CA LEU A 150 11.17 3.13 -16.50
C LEU A 150 9.65 3.08 -16.27
N ARG A 151 9.21 3.21 -15.01
CA ARG A 151 7.78 3.26 -14.66
C ARG A 151 7.06 4.38 -15.41
N GLN A 152 7.65 5.58 -15.46
CA GLN A 152 7.14 6.72 -16.23
C GLN A 152 7.16 6.46 -17.74
N ALA A 153 8.23 5.84 -18.26
CA ALA A 153 8.32 5.50 -19.69
C ALA A 153 7.23 4.50 -20.11
N VAL A 154 6.94 3.49 -19.29
CA VAL A 154 5.84 2.54 -19.48
C VAL A 154 4.50 3.27 -19.52
N ALA A 155 4.24 4.13 -18.52
CA ALA A 155 2.99 4.90 -18.45
C ALA A 155 2.78 5.77 -19.70
N LYS A 156 3.81 6.52 -20.11
CA LYS A 156 3.78 7.42 -21.27
C LYS A 156 3.63 6.64 -22.58
N ARG A 157 4.39 5.55 -22.76
CA ARG A 157 4.40 4.77 -24.01
C ARG A 157 3.10 4.01 -24.24
N TYR A 158 2.47 3.51 -23.18
CA TYR A 158 1.24 2.72 -23.28
C TYR A 158 -0.03 3.51 -22.98
N SER A 159 0.10 4.83 -22.76
CA SER A 159 -1.00 5.74 -22.42
C SER A 159 -1.80 5.25 -21.21
N LEU A 160 -1.10 4.90 -20.12
CA LEU A 160 -1.69 4.35 -18.89
C LEU A 160 -2.30 5.46 -18.02
N GLU A 161 -3.36 6.07 -18.53
CA GLU A 161 -4.14 7.11 -17.87
C GLU A 161 -5.64 6.94 -18.20
N GLY A 162 -6.49 7.65 -17.46
CA GLY A 162 -7.95 7.60 -17.64
C GLY A 162 -8.49 6.18 -17.71
N GLU A 163 -9.27 5.88 -18.75
CA GLU A 163 -9.91 4.57 -18.90
C GLU A 163 -8.91 3.42 -19.12
N THR A 164 -7.72 3.67 -19.71
CA THR A 164 -6.75 2.59 -19.92
C THR A 164 -6.19 2.09 -18.59
N LEU A 165 -5.92 3.02 -17.66
CA LEU A 165 -5.51 2.65 -16.30
C LEU A 165 -6.67 2.06 -15.49
N ALA A 166 -7.88 2.62 -15.63
CA ALA A 166 -9.07 2.08 -14.97
C ALA A 166 -9.36 0.64 -15.42
N ALA A 167 -9.25 0.32 -16.71
CA ALA A 167 -9.44 -1.03 -17.21
C ALA A 167 -8.45 -2.04 -16.60
N LEU A 168 -7.20 -1.63 -16.37
CA LEU A 168 -6.19 -2.46 -15.69
C LEU A 168 -6.55 -2.68 -14.22
N HIS A 169 -6.92 -1.63 -13.50
CA HIS A 169 -7.38 -1.76 -12.12
C HIS A 169 -8.61 -2.66 -12.01
N ARG A 170 -9.56 -2.56 -12.94
CA ARG A 170 -10.76 -3.42 -12.97
C ARG A 170 -10.40 -4.88 -13.21
N ARG A 171 -9.47 -5.14 -14.13
CA ARG A 171 -8.96 -6.50 -14.41
C ARG A 171 -8.27 -7.10 -13.17
N LEU A 172 -7.42 -6.32 -12.49
CA LEU A 172 -6.73 -6.79 -11.29
C LEU A 172 -7.67 -6.92 -10.09
N ALA A 173 -8.65 -6.02 -9.92
CA ALA A 173 -9.67 -6.14 -8.88
C ALA A 173 -10.44 -7.45 -9.02
N ASN A 174 -10.94 -7.75 -10.23
CA ASN A 174 -11.66 -9.01 -10.48
C ASN A 174 -10.76 -10.24 -10.27
N TYR A 175 -9.47 -10.15 -10.58
CA TYR A 175 -8.53 -11.24 -10.37
C TYR A 175 -8.27 -11.51 -8.88
N PHE A 176 -8.07 -10.47 -8.07
CA PHE A 176 -7.81 -10.61 -6.63
C PHE A 176 -9.07 -10.79 -5.78
N GLU A 177 -10.27 -10.57 -6.34
CA GLU A 177 -11.56 -10.80 -5.66
C GLU A 177 -11.72 -12.26 -5.23
N ASP A 178 -11.25 -13.20 -6.06
CA ASP A 178 -11.38 -14.64 -5.83
C ASP A 178 -10.24 -15.24 -4.99
N PHE A 179 -9.25 -14.43 -4.61
CA PHE A 179 -8.15 -14.91 -3.77
C PHE A 179 -8.64 -15.31 -2.38
N PRO A 180 -8.01 -16.31 -1.73
CA PRO A 180 -8.24 -16.57 -0.32
C PRO A 180 -7.97 -15.31 0.51
N LEU A 181 -8.82 -15.08 1.51
CA LEU A 181 -8.62 -13.97 2.44
C LEU A 181 -7.27 -14.13 3.14
N GLY A 182 -6.40 -13.14 2.95
CA GLY A 182 -5.04 -13.12 3.45
C GLY A 182 -4.26 -11.95 2.84
N GLN A 183 -2.97 -11.82 3.19
CA GLN A 183 -2.13 -10.66 2.83
C GLN A 183 -2.26 -10.25 1.37
N ARG A 184 -2.23 -11.21 0.44
CA ARG A 184 -2.25 -10.91 -1.00
C ARG A 184 -3.55 -10.21 -1.43
N GLN A 185 -4.69 -10.69 -0.95
CA GLN A 185 -5.98 -10.07 -1.23
C GLN A 185 -6.08 -8.70 -0.55
N LEU A 186 -5.61 -8.58 0.71
CA LEU A 186 -5.61 -7.30 1.44
C LEU A 186 -4.75 -6.23 0.76
N ASP A 187 -3.59 -6.62 0.20
CA ASP A 187 -2.67 -5.71 -0.48
C ASP A 187 -3.31 -5.09 -1.74
N GLU A 188 -3.93 -5.93 -2.59
CA GLU A 188 -4.28 -5.55 -3.97
C GLU A 188 -5.78 -5.23 -4.16
N TYR A 189 -6.69 -6.04 -3.61
CA TYR A 189 -8.13 -5.91 -3.91
C TYR A 189 -8.73 -4.57 -3.48
N PRO A 190 -8.67 -4.16 -2.20
CA PRO A 190 -9.25 -2.87 -1.77
C PRO A 190 -8.54 -1.68 -2.40
N TRP A 191 -7.25 -1.81 -2.72
CA TRP A 191 -6.50 -0.81 -3.46
C TRP A 191 -7.11 -0.57 -4.84
N HIS A 192 -7.34 -1.61 -5.63
CA HIS A 192 -7.92 -1.45 -6.95
C HIS A 192 -9.35 -0.89 -6.92
N LEU A 193 -10.21 -1.33 -5.98
CA LEU A 193 -11.54 -0.76 -5.81
C LEU A 193 -11.47 0.74 -5.47
N SER A 194 -10.53 1.15 -4.61
CA SER A 194 -10.32 2.56 -4.28
C SER A 194 -9.85 3.40 -5.48
N ARG A 195 -9.02 2.83 -6.37
CA ARG A 195 -8.56 3.49 -7.60
C ARG A 195 -9.65 3.63 -8.66
N LEU A 196 -10.63 2.75 -8.63
CA LEU A 196 -11.82 2.77 -9.48
C LEU A 196 -12.96 3.60 -8.88
N GLU A 197 -12.81 4.09 -7.64
CA GLU A 197 -13.88 4.74 -6.89
C GLU A 197 -15.13 3.86 -6.74
N GLU A 198 -14.95 2.53 -6.71
CA GLU A 198 -16.04 1.55 -6.50
C GLU A 198 -16.40 1.45 -5.01
N TRP A 199 -16.78 2.59 -4.42
CA TRP A 199 -16.98 2.79 -2.99
C TRP A 199 -17.95 1.79 -2.37
N GLU A 200 -19.00 1.41 -3.10
CA GLU A 200 -20.00 0.48 -2.59
C GLU A 200 -19.47 -0.95 -2.50
N ARG A 201 -18.74 -1.44 -3.51
CA ARG A 201 -18.07 -2.75 -3.45
C ARG A 201 -17.01 -2.76 -2.36
N LEU A 202 -16.23 -1.68 -2.26
CA LEU A 202 -15.21 -1.53 -1.22
C LEU A 202 -15.83 -1.55 0.18
N ARG A 203 -16.92 -0.81 0.40
CA ARG A 203 -17.67 -0.77 1.66
C ARG A 203 -18.23 -2.13 2.04
N GLN A 204 -18.86 -2.83 1.10
CA GLN A 204 -19.43 -4.16 1.34
C GLN A 204 -18.35 -5.16 1.73
N TRP A 205 -17.19 -5.13 1.07
CA TRP A 205 -16.09 -6.04 1.38
C TRP A 205 -15.39 -5.70 2.71
N LEU A 206 -15.03 -4.43 2.94
CA LEU A 206 -14.44 -3.98 4.22
C LEU A 206 -15.40 -4.11 5.41
N GLY A 207 -16.69 -4.18 5.13
CA GLY A 207 -17.76 -4.37 6.10
C GLY A 207 -18.04 -5.82 6.45
N ARG A 208 -17.16 -6.78 6.09
CA ARG A 208 -17.22 -8.18 6.53
C ARG A 208 -16.35 -8.41 7.76
N LEU A 209 -16.84 -9.20 8.72
CA LEU A 209 -16.16 -9.39 10.01
C LEU A 209 -14.83 -10.12 9.84
N ASP A 210 -14.77 -11.10 8.95
CA ASP A 210 -13.56 -11.85 8.64
C ASP A 210 -12.47 -10.94 8.03
N VAL A 211 -12.85 -10.05 7.09
CA VAL A 211 -11.94 -9.05 6.51
C VAL A 211 -11.42 -8.10 7.59
N PHE A 212 -12.29 -7.59 8.46
CA PHE A 212 -11.89 -6.75 9.60
C PHE A 212 -10.85 -7.47 10.48
N ARG A 213 -11.16 -8.71 10.89
CA ARG A 213 -10.26 -9.52 11.73
C ARG A 213 -8.93 -9.79 11.04
N GLU A 214 -8.92 -10.05 9.73
CA GLU A 214 -7.69 -10.30 8.97
C GLU A 214 -6.79 -9.06 8.89
N PHE A 215 -7.37 -7.87 8.67
CA PHE A 215 -6.64 -6.60 8.70
C PHE A 215 -6.03 -6.31 10.07
N HIS A 216 -6.79 -6.53 11.15
CA HIS A 216 -6.39 -6.23 12.52
C HIS A 216 -5.57 -7.32 13.20
N GLY A 217 -5.53 -8.54 12.64
CA GLY A 217 -4.59 -9.59 13.04
C GLY A 217 -3.15 -9.35 12.57
N ARG A 218 -2.92 -8.31 11.77
CA ARG A 218 -1.63 -8.00 11.13
C ARG A 218 -1.19 -6.56 11.44
N ASP A 219 -0.07 -6.40 12.14
CA ASP A 219 0.40 -5.11 12.68
C ASP A 219 0.53 -3.99 11.64
N GLN A 220 0.89 -4.32 10.39
CA GLN A 220 1.12 -3.34 9.33
C GLN A 220 -0.16 -2.95 8.57
N SER A 221 -1.18 -3.81 8.56
CA SER A 221 -2.37 -3.63 7.71
C SER A 221 -3.49 -2.86 8.40
N GLN A 222 -3.52 -2.83 9.74
CA GLN A 222 -4.54 -2.10 10.51
C GLN A 222 -4.68 -0.61 10.12
N PHE A 223 -3.57 0.07 9.83
CA PHE A 223 -3.58 1.48 9.44
C PHE A 223 -4.21 1.69 8.06
N GLU A 224 -3.97 0.75 7.13
CA GLU A 224 -4.56 0.83 5.79
C GLU A 224 -6.07 0.68 5.84
N PHE A 225 -6.57 -0.22 6.70
CA PHE A 225 -8.00 -0.37 6.94
C PHE A 225 -8.64 0.97 7.37
N SER A 226 -8.02 1.68 8.31
CA SER A 226 -8.48 3.02 8.71
C SER A 226 -8.46 4.04 7.57
N VAL A 227 -7.44 4.01 6.70
CA VAL A 227 -7.36 4.91 5.54
C VAL A 227 -8.52 4.67 4.56
N TYR A 228 -8.84 3.42 4.25
CA TYR A 228 -9.98 3.12 3.37
C TYR A 228 -11.31 3.59 3.98
N TRP A 229 -11.51 3.38 5.28
CA TRP A 229 -12.72 3.87 5.95
C TRP A 229 -12.81 5.39 6.00
N GLN A 230 -11.69 6.10 6.18
CA GLN A 230 -11.67 7.57 6.07
C GLN A 230 -12.16 8.04 4.68
N TRP A 231 -11.74 7.37 3.60
CA TRP A 231 -12.25 7.67 2.26
C TRP A 231 -13.74 7.36 2.11
N LEU A 232 -14.22 6.25 2.69
CA LEU A 232 -15.63 5.86 2.63
C LEU A 232 -16.57 6.76 3.45
N GLU A 233 -16.11 7.37 4.54
CA GLU A 233 -16.90 8.33 5.32
C GLU A 233 -17.12 9.65 4.56
N GLY A 234 -16.17 10.05 3.70
CA GLY A 234 -16.27 11.28 2.91
C GLY A 234 -16.51 12.50 3.80
N SER A 235 -17.60 13.23 3.55
CA SER A 235 -17.99 14.42 4.32
C SER A 235 -18.87 14.14 5.55
N LEU A 236 -19.26 12.88 5.80
CA LEU A 236 -20.15 12.48 6.90
C LEU A 236 -19.37 11.59 7.88
N PRO A 237 -18.79 12.17 8.94
CA PRO A 237 -17.97 11.40 9.86
C PRO A 237 -18.76 10.27 10.54
N MET A 238 -18.20 9.06 10.50
CA MET A 238 -18.64 7.86 11.23
C MET A 238 -19.95 7.20 10.83
N GLN A 239 -20.72 7.72 9.88
CA GLN A 239 -22.00 7.10 9.52
C GLN A 239 -21.80 5.67 9.00
N ASN A 240 -20.82 5.47 8.13
CA ASN A 240 -20.62 4.20 7.44
C ASN A 240 -19.96 3.16 8.36
N SER A 241 -19.00 3.60 9.17
CA SER A 241 -18.35 2.75 10.17
C SER A 241 -19.35 2.30 11.24
N LEU A 242 -20.30 3.16 11.65
CA LEU A 242 -21.36 2.76 12.59
C LEU A 242 -22.33 1.74 11.99
N MET A 243 -22.67 1.86 10.71
CA MET A 243 -23.48 0.86 10.01
C MET A 243 -22.76 -0.49 9.88
N MET A 244 -21.46 -0.46 9.60
CA MET A 244 -20.64 -1.67 9.59
C MET A 244 -20.59 -2.34 10.98
N LEU A 245 -20.42 -1.56 12.05
CA LEU A 245 -20.46 -2.07 13.43
C LEU A 245 -21.83 -2.67 13.79
N GLU A 246 -22.93 -2.06 13.32
CA GLU A 246 -24.28 -2.62 13.45
C GLU A 246 -24.39 -3.99 12.74
N GLY A 247 -23.77 -4.15 11.58
CA GLY A 247 -23.72 -5.41 10.81
C GLY A 247 -23.00 -6.52 11.56
N TYR A 248 -21.87 -6.22 12.19
CA TYR A 248 -21.07 -7.21 12.93
C TYR A 248 -21.73 -7.76 14.17
N LYS A 249 -22.73 -7.07 14.72
CA LYS A 249 -23.38 -7.47 15.96
C LYS A 249 -23.91 -8.91 15.93
N ASN A 250 -24.50 -9.32 14.81
CA ASN A 250 -25.03 -10.67 14.67
C ASN A 250 -23.90 -11.71 14.54
N GLU A 251 -22.84 -11.39 13.80
CA GLU A 251 -21.70 -12.28 13.59
C GLU A 251 -20.81 -12.41 14.83
N LEU A 252 -20.70 -11.37 15.66
CA LEU A 252 -19.99 -11.42 16.94
C LEU A 252 -20.58 -12.46 17.90
N SER A 253 -21.90 -12.66 17.84
CA SER A 253 -22.59 -13.62 18.71
C SER A 253 -22.31 -15.09 18.35
N SER A 254 -21.81 -15.37 17.15
CA SER A 254 -21.44 -16.73 16.71
C SER A 254 -19.97 -17.07 16.95
N LEU A 255 -19.14 -16.10 17.34
CA LEU A 255 -17.76 -16.31 17.74
C LEU A 255 -17.69 -16.96 19.13
N ASP A 256 -16.61 -17.69 19.39
CA ASP A 256 -16.29 -18.11 20.75
C ASP A 256 -15.90 -16.91 21.63
N ASP A 257 -15.92 -17.09 22.95
CA ASP A 257 -15.69 -16.00 23.91
C ASP A 257 -14.30 -15.36 23.80
N ALA A 258 -13.28 -16.08 23.32
CA ALA A 258 -11.93 -15.54 23.20
C ALA A 258 -11.84 -14.66 21.94
N ASP A 259 -12.29 -15.19 20.81
CA ASP A 259 -12.36 -14.50 19.53
C ASP A 259 -13.26 -13.26 19.60
N ARG A 260 -14.41 -13.37 20.28
CA ARG A 260 -15.34 -12.26 20.47
C ARG A 260 -14.66 -11.10 21.22
N ARG A 261 -14.03 -11.39 22.36
CA ARG A 261 -13.31 -10.38 23.16
C ARG A 261 -12.17 -9.72 22.38
N GLN A 262 -11.34 -10.53 21.72
CA GLN A 262 -10.24 -10.00 20.90
C GLN A 262 -10.76 -9.07 19.80
N THR A 263 -11.85 -9.47 19.13
CA THR A 263 -12.45 -8.70 18.05
C THR A 263 -13.03 -7.38 18.56
N ILE A 264 -13.65 -7.38 19.75
CA ILE A 264 -14.13 -6.16 20.42
C ILE A 264 -12.98 -5.19 20.74
N VAL A 265 -11.83 -5.69 21.21
CA VAL A 265 -10.63 -4.86 21.42
C VAL A 265 -10.16 -4.23 20.12
N MET A 266 -10.10 -5.00 19.04
CA MET A 266 -9.73 -4.48 17.71
C MET A 266 -10.69 -3.37 17.27
N PHE A 267 -12.00 -3.56 17.43
CA PHE A 267 -13.00 -2.53 17.11
C PHE A 267 -12.81 -1.26 17.90
N THR A 268 -12.52 -1.40 19.19
CA THR A 268 -12.27 -0.28 20.09
C THR A 268 -11.09 0.56 19.59
N ASN A 269 -9.99 -0.11 19.26
CA ASN A 269 -8.78 0.54 18.76
C ASN A 269 -9.00 1.19 17.39
N PHE A 270 -9.69 0.51 16.48
CA PHE A 270 -10.06 1.03 15.17
C PHE A 270 -10.89 2.32 15.28
N CYS A 271 -11.93 2.30 16.13
CA CYS A 271 -12.73 3.49 16.41
C CYS A 271 -11.82 4.62 16.88
N ASN A 272 -10.98 4.38 17.90
CA ASN A 272 -10.09 5.40 18.45
C ASN A 272 -9.19 6.04 17.40
N GLN A 273 -8.59 5.24 16.52
CA GLN A 273 -7.73 5.72 15.44
C GLN A 273 -8.51 6.57 14.43
N LEU A 274 -9.67 6.10 13.98
CA LEU A 274 -10.54 6.85 13.08
C LEU A 274 -10.94 8.21 13.67
N LEU A 275 -11.26 8.24 14.96
CA LEU A 275 -11.75 9.42 15.67
C LEU A 275 -10.65 10.46 15.88
N GLN A 276 -9.43 10.03 16.20
CA GLN A 276 -8.26 10.89 16.27
C GLN A 276 -7.95 11.51 14.89
N GLY A 277 -8.07 10.72 13.82
CA GLY A 277 -7.83 11.18 12.45
C GLY A 277 -8.89 12.16 11.91
N MET A 278 -10.15 12.02 12.33
CA MET A 278 -11.29 12.75 11.72
C MET A 278 -11.88 13.88 12.60
N GLN A 279 -11.34 14.16 13.79
CA GLN A 279 -11.88 15.18 14.72
C GLN A 279 -13.41 15.06 14.98
N VAL A 280 -13.91 13.83 15.05
CA VAL A 280 -15.35 13.52 15.10
C VAL A 280 -16.01 14.00 16.41
N ASP A 281 -17.30 14.33 16.33
CA ASP A 281 -18.11 14.67 17.49
C ASP A 281 -18.37 13.49 18.46
N SER A 282 -18.70 13.88 19.68
CA SER A 282 -18.83 12.98 20.82
C SER A 282 -20.10 12.10 20.85
N GLY A 283 -21.09 12.37 20.00
CA GLY A 283 -22.34 11.60 19.91
C GLY A 283 -22.15 10.29 19.15
N SER A 284 -21.34 10.31 18.08
CA SER A 284 -20.96 9.14 17.29
C SER A 284 -20.17 8.12 18.13
N LEU A 285 -19.31 8.60 19.04
CA LEU A 285 -18.59 7.80 20.04
C LEU A 285 -19.52 6.97 20.92
N ALA A 286 -20.53 7.64 21.49
CA ALA A 286 -21.48 7.01 22.38
C ALA A 286 -22.38 6.02 21.63
N LYS A 287 -22.60 6.20 20.31
CA LYS A 287 -23.35 5.24 19.50
C LYS A 287 -22.52 3.98 19.25
N ALA A 288 -21.24 4.09 18.90
CA ALA A 288 -20.34 2.95 18.73
C ALA A 288 -20.25 2.08 20.00
N GLY A 289 -19.99 2.70 21.16
CA GLY A 289 -19.89 1.96 22.43
C GLY A 289 -21.20 1.34 22.93
N ARG A 290 -22.37 1.77 22.42
CA ARG A 290 -23.68 1.15 22.73
C ARG A 290 -24.01 -0.06 21.86
N LEU A 291 -23.35 -0.20 20.71
CA LEU A 291 -23.61 -1.28 19.75
C LEU A 291 -22.92 -2.58 20.16
N LEU A 292 -21.80 -2.47 20.86
CA LEU A 292 -21.08 -3.57 21.49
C LEU A 292 -21.75 -3.92 22.84
N GLU A 293 -21.71 -5.19 23.26
CA GLU A 293 -22.40 -5.64 24.47
C GLU A 293 -21.90 -4.88 25.72
N LYS A 294 -22.81 -4.16 26.37
CA LYS A 294 -22.48 -3.16 27.41
C LYS A 294 -21.76 -3.70 28.65
N ASP A 295 -21.80 -5.01 28.86
CA ASP A 295 -21.31 -5.66 30.07
C ASP A 295 -19.91 -6.27 29.91
N GLU A 296 -19.31 -6.22 28.71
CA GLU A 296 -17.92 -6.67 28.51
C GLU A 296 -16.91 -5.55 28.85
N PRO A 297 -15.86 -5.83 29.66
CA PRO A 297 -14.83 -4.87 30.07
C PRO A 297 -14.22 -4.06 28.91
N GLU A 298 -13.99 -4.72 27.79
CA GLU A 298 -13.37 -4.16 26.61
C GLU A 298 -14.31 -3.16 25.90
N VAL A 299 -15.62 -3.43 25.93
CA VAL A 299 -16.66 -2.50 25.45
C VAL A 299 -16.76 -1.28 26.33
N VAL A 300 -16.68 -1.46 27.64
CA VAL A 300 -16.66 -0.37 28.60
C VAL A 300 -15.49 0.58 28.32
N ALA A 301 -14.31 0.05 27.99
CA ALA A 301 -13.13 0.86 27.66
C ALA A 301 -13.34 1.79 26.46
N THR A 302 -14.21 1.43 25.50
CA THR A 302 -14.61 2.29 24.36
C THR A 302 -15.34 3.55 24.81
N GLN A 303 -16.08 3.47 25.92
CA GLN A 303 -16.91 4.57 26.39
C GLN A 303 -16.04 5.72 26.93
N TYR A 304 -14.83 5.42 27.40
CA TYR A 304 -13.84 6.39 27.91
C TYR A 304 -13.19 7.26 26.83
N VAL A 305 -13.46 7.03 25.56
CA VAL A 305 -12.84 7.75 24.45
C VAL A 305 -13.37 9.19 24.37
N ARG A 306 -14.69 9.33 24.54
CA ARG A 306 -15.37 10.64 24.59
C ARG A 306 -14.85 11.56 25.69
N PRO A 307 -14.83 11.14 26.96
CA PRO A 307 -14.34 12.00 28.02
C PRO A 307 -12.82 12.29 27.91
N ARG A 308 -12.00 11.37 27.38
CA ARG A 308 -10.58 11.65 27.05
C ARG A 308 -10.42 12.75 26.00
N TRP A 309 -11.24 12.73 24.95
CA TRP A 309 -11.21 13.78 23.93
C TRP A 309 -11.61 15.16 24.48
N LEU A 310 -12.58 15.20 25.41
CA LEU A 310 -12.97 16.44 26.08
C LEU A 310 -11.84 16.98 26.96
N GLN A 311 -11.15 16.08 27.66
CA GLN A 311 -9.97 16.38 28.45
C GLN A 311 -8.83 16.95 27.60
N ASP A 312 -8.54 16.37 26.43
CA ASP A 312 -7.51 16.88 25.50
C ASP A 312 -7.82 18.30 24.96
N ARG A 313 -9.08 18.73 25.04
CA ARG A 313 -9.55 20.07 24.64
C ARG A 313 -9.85 20.99 25.82
N ASP A 314 -9.43 20.60 27.03
CA ASP A 314 -9.61 21.36 28.27
C ASP A 314 -11.09 21.56 28.69
N ASP A 315 -12.04 20.77 28.15
CA ASP A 315 -13.44 20.72 28.60
C ASP A 315 -13.59 19.73 29.77
N LEU A 316 -12.87 20.04 30.86
CA LEU A 316 -12.63 19.12 31.98
C LEU A 316 -13.90 18.78 32.78
N ASP A 317 -14.84 19.71 32.91
CA ASP A 317 -16.08 19.48 33.67
C ASP A 317 -16.99 18.46 32.99
N ARG A 318 -17.11 18.54 31.67
CA ARG A 318 -17.88 17.56 30.90
C ARG A 318 -17.14 16.22 30.83
N ALA A 319 -15.81 16.23 30.75
CA ALA A 319 -15.00 15.03 30.80
C ALA A 319 -15.23 14.26 32.12
N ALA A 320 -15.09 14.93 33.27
CA ALA A 320 -15.28 14.33 34.60
C ALA A 320 -16.68 13.74 34.77
N LYS A 321 -17.72 14.49 34.35
CA LYS A 321 -19.11 14.03 34.43
C LYS A 321 -19.33 12.74 33.64
N LEU A 322 -18.79 12.67 32.43
CA LEU A 322 -18.95 11.50 31.55
C LEU A 322 -18.16 10.30 32.05
N PHE A 323 -16.92 10.47 32.52
CA PHE A 323 -16.17 9.39 33.16
C PHE A 323 -16.94 8.79 34.34
N TRP A 324 -17.51 9.63 35.19
CA TRP A 324 -18.29 9.19 36.35
C TRP A 324 -19.60 8.48 35.95
N GLU A 325 -20.31 8.96 34.92
CA GLU A 325 -21.51 8.30 34.40
C GLU A 325 -21.21 6.91 33.83
N ILE A 326 -20.05 6.74 33.17
CA ILE A 326 -19.58 5.44 32.66
C ILE A 326 -19.23 4.52 33.83
N LEU A 327 -18.44 5.00 34.79
CA LEU A 327 -18.04 4.23 35.98
C LEU A 327 -19.24 3.71 36.78
N LYS A 328 -20.35 4.46 36.82
CA LYS A 328 -21.60 4.03 37.45
C LYS A 328 -22.33 2.91 36.73
N GLN A 329 -22.14 2.80 35.42
CA GLN A 329 -22.83 1.79 34.60
C GLN A 329 -22.13 0.43 34.70
N ILE A 330 -20.84 0.41 35.03
CA ILE A 330 -20.07 -0.83 35.19
C ILE A 330 -20.39 -1.43 36.55
N LYS A 331 -21.01 -2.61 36.56
CA LYS A 331 -21.37 -3.29 37.81
C LYS A 331 -20.12 -3.91 38.46
N GLY A 332 -19.70 -3.31 39.57
CA GLY A 332 -18.82 -3.82 40.63
C GLY A 332 -17.99 -5.09 40.37
N GLY A 333 -16.68 -4.93 40.28
CA GLY A 333 -15.68 -6.00 40.28
C GLY A 333 -14.26 -5.44 40.11
N ARG A 334 -13.24 -6.25 40.39
CA ARG A 334 -11.81 -5.97 40.07
C ARG A 334 -11.56 -6.02 38.56
N ASP A 335 -12.33 -5.24 37.82
CA ASP A 335 -12.28 -5.16 36.38
C ASP A 335 -11.22 -4.12 35.96
N PRO A 336 -10.22 -4.48 35.15
CA PRO A 336 -9.23 -3.54 34.62
C PRO A 336 -9.82 -2.29 33.95
N ALA A 337 -11.03 -2.39 33.36
CA ALA A 337 -11.72 -1.26 32.78
C ALA A 337 -12.17 -0.23 33.84
N VAL A 338 -12.61 -0.70 35.01
CA VAL A 338 -12.98 0.18 36.14
C VAL A 338 -11.75 0.93 36.64
N ALA A 339 -10.63 0.23 36.84
CA ALA A 339 -9.37 0.86 37.24
C ALA A 339 -8.92 1.93 36.23
N THR A 340 -8.94 1.59 34.93
CA THR A 340 -8.65 2.54 33.86
C THR A 340 -9.58 3.75 33.88
N GLY A 341 -10.87 3.56 34.12
CA GLY A 341 -11.84 4.66 34.22
C GLY A 341 -11.61 5.54 35.44
N MET A 342 -11.26 4.95 36.58
CA MET A 342 -10.93 5.65 37.83
C MET A 342 -9.67 6.51 37.67
N ASP A 343 -8.60 5.93 37.10
CA ASP A 343 -7.37 6.67 36.80
C ASP A 343 -7.62 7.83 35.84
N ASN A 344 -8.38 7.59 34.76
CA ASN A 344 -8.72 8.65 33.82
C ASN A 344 -9.51 9.79 34.49
N LEU A 345 -10.46 9.48 35.38
CA LEU A 345 -11.20 10.47 36.15
C LEU A 345 -10.28 11.24 37.12
N ALA A 346 -9.35 10.54 37.78
CA ALA A 346 -8.37 11.15 38.66
C ALA A 346 -7.46 12.14 37.90
N TYR A 347 -7.00 11.77 36.70
CA TYR A 347 -6.26 12.68 35.83
C TYR A 347 -7.06 13.93 35.46
N VAL A 348 -8.36 13.81 35.16
CA VAL A 348 -9.20 15.00 34.92
C VAL A 348 -9.24 15.90 36.15
N PHE A 349 -9.38 15.35 37.36
CA PHE A 349 -9.34 16.15 38.59
C PHE A 349 -7.98 16.80 38.84
N LEU A 350 -6.87 16.15 38.48
CA LEU A 350 -5.54 16.78 38.48
C LEU A 350 -5.48 17.98 37.54
N TYR A 351 -5.95 17.84 36.29
CA TYR A 351 -5.97 18.95 35.33
C TYR A 351 -6.87 20.11 35.78
N GLN A 352 -7.92 19.82 36.56
CA GLN A 352 -8.77 20.84 37.20
C GLN A 352 -8.13 21.51 38.43
N GLY A 353 -6.96 21.06 38.88
CA GLY A 353 -6.31 21.53 40.12
C GLY A 353 -6.96 20.99 41.41
N ARG A 354 -7.80 19.96 41.31
CA ARG A 354 -8.52 19.35 42.44
C ARG A 354 -7.74 18.14 43.00
N LEU A 355 -6.60 18.41 43.61
CA LEU A 355 -5.63 17.39 44.05
C LEU A 355 -6.22 16.38 45.05
N GLU A 356 -6.93 16.84 46.08
CA GLU A 356 -7.55 15.96 47.08
C GLU A 356 -8.59 15.01 46.46
N ALA A 357 -9.35 15.50 45.49
CA ALA A 357 -10.33 14.69 44.76
C ALA A 357 -9.67 13.75 43.74
N ALA A 358 -8.44 14.02 43.29
CA ALA A 358 -7.71 13.10 42.41
C ALA A 358 -7.13 11.93 43.21
N GLU A 359 -6.59 12.18 44.40
CA GLU A 359 -6.01 11.14 45.29
C GLU A 359 -7.03 10.07 45.70
N GLU A 360 -8.29 10.45 45.90
CA GLU A 360 -9.37 9.49 46.21
C GLU A 360 -9.70 8.51 45.08
N TRP A 361 -9.30 8.83 43.84
CA TRP A 361 -9.67 8.09 42.63
C TRP A 361 -8.50 7.35 41.96
N PHE A 362 -7.25 7.66 42.29
CA PHE A 362 -6.11 6.85 41.86
C PHE A 362 -6.15 5.47 42.55
N GLN A 363 -6.01 4.39 41.77
CA GLN A 363 -5.92 3.01 42.28
C GLN A 363 -4.48 2.52 42.38
#